data_AF-A0A5E4J3N2-F1
#
_entry.id   AF-A0A5E4J3N2-F1
#
_cell.length_a   1.000
_cell.length_b   1.000
_cell.length_c   1.000
_cell.angle_alpha   90.00
_cell.angle_beta   90.00
_cell.angle_gamma   90.00
#
_symmetry.space_group_name_H-M   'P 1'
#
loop_
_entity.id
_entity.type
_entity.pdbx_description
1 polymer ?
#
loop_
_entity_poly.entity_id
_entity_poly.type
_entity_poly.pdbx_seq_one_letter_code
_entity_poly.pdbx_strand_id
1 'polypeptide(L)'
;MNIIRNVVRKREITALMALHDLNLASAFSDRIIMMKKGKIVAAGDPASVITAENIASVYRVNAVVRNFSDRPMIMPLQQIRDA
;
A
#
# COMPACT_ATOMS: atom_id res chain seq x y z
N MET A 1 5.11 13.27 -0.83
CA MET A 1 6.00 12.85 0.28
C MET A 1 7.49 13.12 -0.01
N ASN A 2 7.86 14.26 -0.63
CA ASN A 2 9.26 14.48 -1.05
C ASN A 2 10.19 14.87 0.12
N ILE A 3 9.65 15.52 1.16
CA ILE A 3 10.45 15.90 2.34
C ILE A 3 10.97 14.66 3.06
N ILE A 4 10.11 13.70 3.37
CA ILE A 4 10.51 12.46 4.07
C ILE A 4 11.55 11.72 3.23
N ARG A 5 11.29 11.52 1.94
CA ARG A 5 12.25 10.86 1.03
C ARG A 5 13.61 11.55 1.00
N ASN A 6 13.62 12.89 0.98
CA ASN A 6 14.86 13.66 1.00
C ASN A 6 15.61 13.52 2.32
N VAL A 7 14.90 13.52 3.46
CA VAL A 7 15.52 13.35 4.79
C VAL A 7 16.10 11.94 4.94
N VAL A 8 15.34 10.91 4.57
CA VAL A 8 15.77 9.50 4.54
C VAL A 8 17.06 9.35 3.73
N ARG A 9 17.08 9.87 2.50
CA ARG A 9 18.27 9.81 1.64
C ARG A 9 19.46 10.61 2.17
N LYS A 10 19.24 11.85 2.61
CA LYS A 10 20.34 12.73 3.07
C LYS A 10 20.96 12.27 4.38
N ARG A 11 20.19 11.59 5.23
CA ARG A 11 20.65 11.15 6.56
C ARG A 11 20.95 9.64 6.62
N GLU A 12 20.73 8.92 5.53
CA GLU A 12 20.90 7.46 5.46
C GLU A 12 20.13 6.70 6.56
N ILE A 13 18.89 7.15 6.83
CA ILE A 13 18.00 6.55 7.84
C ILE A 13 16.79 5.90 7.18
N THR A 14 16.16 4.97 7.89
CA THR A 14 14.87 4.37 7.48
C THR A 14 13.71 5.13 8.08
N ALA A 15 12.68 5.43 7.28
CA ALA A 15 11.40 5.93 7.76
C ALA A 15 10.37 4.79 7.80
N LEU A 16 9.74 4.60 8.96
CA LEU A 16 8.54 3.77 9.09
C LEU A 16 7.32 4.70 9.14
N MET A 17 6.35 4.46 8.28
CA MET A 17 5.16 5.30 8.14
C MET A 17 3.91 4.43 8.15
N ALA A 18 2.86 4.88 8.85
CA ALA A 18 1.53 4.32 8.74
C ALA A 18 0.70 5.20 7.80
N LEU A 19 0.16 4.61 6.73
CA LEU A 19 -0.60 5.32 5.70
C LEU A 19 -1.97 4.65 5.53
N HIS A 20 -3.02 5.47 5.43
CA HIS A 20 -4.38 5.01 5.12
C HIS A 20 -4.64 4.90 3.61
N ASP A 21 -3.94 5.71 2.80
CA ASP A 21 -4.11 5.74 1.35
C ASP A 21 -3.13 4.77 0.66
N LEU A 22 -3.68 3.80 -0.07
CA LEU A 22 -2.91 2.77 -0.76
C LEU A 22 -2.13 3.29 -1.97
N ASN A 23 -2.65 4.30 -2.69
CA ASN A 23 -1.95 4.89 -3.81
C ASN A 23 -0.72 5.68 -3.32
N LEU A 24 -0.86 6.37 -2.19
CA LEU A 24 0.26 7.06 -1.55
C LEU A 24 1.30 6.07 -1.02
N ALA A 25 0.87 4.97 -0.38
CA ALA A 25 1.76 3.91 0.07
C ALA A 25 2.53 3.29 -1.10
N SER A 26 1.84 2.99 -2.20
CA SER A 26 2.42 2.47 -3.45
C SER A 26 3.48 3.39 -4.03
N ALA A 27 3.16 4.68 -4.20
CA ALA A 27 4.02 5.64 -4.88
C ALA A 27 5.27 6.02 -4.07
N PHE A 28 5.17 6.03 -2.74
CA PHE A 28 6.20 6.62 -1.89
C PHE A 28 7.00 5.64 -1.03
N SER A 29 6.55 4.40 -0.89
CA SER A 29 7.23 3.39 -0.06
C SER A 29 8.07 2.45 -0.92
N ASP A 30 9.24 2.08 -0.42
CA ASP A 30 10.07 1.04 -1.05
C ASP A 30 9.58 -0.37 -0.68
N ARG A 31 9.01 -0.50 0.53
CA ARG A 31 8.38 -1.72 1.03
C ARG A 31 7.07 -1.38 1.73
N ILE A 32 6.12 -2.32 1.71
CA ILE A 32 4.81 -2.18 2.35
C ILE A 32 4.59 -3.37 3.27
N ILE A 33 3.98 -3.09 4.43
CA ILE A 33 3.43 -4.10 5.33
C ILE A 33 1.93 -3.84 5.40
N MET A 34 1.12 -4.82 5.02
CA MET A 34 -0.32 -4.75 5.12
C MET A 34 -0.79 -5.56 6.33
N MET A 35 -1.65 -4.98 7.17
CA MET A 35 -2.06 -5.56 8.43
C MET A 35 -3.58 -5.63 8.56
N LYS A 36 -4.07 -6.68 9.24
CA LYS A 36 -5.49 -6.86 9.59
C LYS A 36 -5.59 -7.46 10.99
N LYS A 37 -6.37 -6.84 11.88
CA LYS A 37 -6.60 -7.30 13.27
C LYS A 37 -5.28 -7.62 14.01
N GLY A 38 -4.30 -6.72 13.91
CA GLY A 38 -3.00 -6.86 14.58
C GLY A 38 -2.04 -7.89 13.96
N LYS A 39 -2.40 -8.55 12.86
CA LYS A 39 -1.54 -9.51 12.16
C LYS A 39 -1.07 -8.95 10.81
N ILE A 40 0.15 -9.32 10.42
CA ILE A 40 0.67 -9.06 9.07
C ILE A 40 -0.01 -10.02 8.09
N VAL A 41 -0.64 -9.48 7.06
CA VAL A 41 -1.28 -10.24 5.98
C VAL A 41 -0.31 -10.40 4.80
N ALA A 42 0.44 -9.34 4.48
CA ALA A 42 1.45 -9.36 3.43
C ALA A 42 2.56 -8.35 3.76
N ALA A 43 3.79 -8.66 3.34
CA ALA A 43 4.94 -7.77 3.48
C ALA A 43 5.92 -7.97 2.32
N GLY A 44 6.35 -6.89 1.67
CA GLY A 44 7.09 -6.99 0.41
C GLY A 44 7.26 -5.66 -0.28
N ASP A 45 7.63 -5.71 -1.55
CA ASP A 45 7.54 -4.56 -2.45
C ASP A 45 6.06 -4.20 -2.72
N PRO A 46 5.76 -2.99 -3.23
CA PRO A 46 4.40 -2.58 -3.49
C PRO A 46 3.61 -3.52 -4.42
N ALA A 47 4.23 -4.07 -5.47
CA ALA A 47 3.52 -4.90 -6.46
C ALA A 47 3.13 -6.27 -5.90
N SER A 48 3.95 -6.85 -5.02
CA SER A 48 3.59 -8.11 -4.33
C SER A 48 2.57 -7.93 -3.21
N VAL A 49 2.51 -6.75 -2.58
CA VAL A 49 1.61 -6.49 -1.44
C VAL A 49 0.26 -5.92 -1.86
N ILE A 50 0.25 -4.98 -2.81
CA ILE A 50 -0.97 -4.30 -3.27
C ILE A 50 -1.59 -5.13 -4.40
N THR A 51 -2.34 -6.15 -4.01
CA THR A 51 -3.14 -6.97 -4.93
C THR A 51 -4.63 -6.80 -4.65
N ALA A 52 -5.49 -7.11 -5.63
CA ALA A 52 -6.94 -7.01 -5.46
C ALA A 52 -7.43 -7.90 -4.30
N GLU A 53 -6.84 -9.09 -4.14
CA GLU A 53 -7.15 -10.06 -3.10
C GLU A 53 -6.79 -9.52 -1.71
N ASN A 54 -5.59 -8.96 -1.57
CA ASN A 54 -5.15 -8.37 -0.30
C ASN A 54 -6.03 -7.18 0.08
N ILE A 55 -6.38 -6.32 -0.88
CA ILE A 55 -7.26 -5.16 -0.66
C ILE A 55 -8.67 -5.62 -0.24
N ALA A 56 -9.24 -6.60 -0.94
CA ALA A 56 -10.55 -7.16 -0.60
C ALA A 56 -10.55 -7.77 0.80
N SER A 57 -9.50 -8.53 1.15
CA SER A 57 -9.36 -9.14 2.47
C SER A 57 -9.19 -8.10 3.58
N VAL A 58 -8.36 -7.08 3.39
CA VAL A 58 -7.98 -6.14 4.47
C VAL A 58 -8.92 -4.96 4.58
N TYR A 59 -9.27 -4.33 3.45
CA TYR A 59 -10.07 -3.11 3.41
C TYR A 59 -11.54 -3.36 3.08
N ARG A 60 -11.92 -4.60 2.74
CA ARG A 60 -13.30 -4.96 2.36
C ARG A 60 -13.82 -4.14 1.16
N VAL A 61 -12.95 -3.93 0.18
CA VAL A 61 -13.26 -3.19 -1.04
C VAL A 61 -12.80 -4.02 -2.23
N ASN A 62 -13.67 -4.18 -3.23
CA ASN A 62 -13.27 -4.67 -4.54
C ASN A 62 -12.59 -3.52 -5.28
N ALA A 63 -11.39 -3.74 -5.79
CA ALA A 63 -10.60 -2.73 -6.48
C ALA A 63 -9.93 -3.31 -7.71
N VAL A 64 -9.72 -2.46 -8.71
CA VAL A 64 -8.83 -2.74 -9.83
C VAL A 64 -7.44 -2.27 -9.45
N VAL A 65 -6.45 -3.14 -9.63
CA VAL A 65 -5.03 -2.79 -9.52
C VAL A 65 -4.42 -2.83 -10.91
N ARG A 66 -3.80 -1.72 -11.34
CA ARG A 66 -3.05 -1.63 -12.59
C ARG A 66 -1.70 -0.99 -12.32
N ASN A 67 -0.67 -1.44 -13.02
CA ASN A 67 0.65 -0.82 -12.92
C ASN A 67 0.67 0.47 -13.76
N PHE A 68 1.13 1.54 -13.14
CA PHE A 68 1.43 2.81 -13.79
C PHE A 68 2.84 3.23 -13.39
N SER A 69 3.76 3.31 -14.36
CA SER A 69 5.19 3.59 -14.11
C SER A 69 5.81 2.68 -13.02
N ASP A 70 5.63 1.37 -13.17
CA ASP A 70 6.12 0.32 -12.25
C ASP A 70 5.60 0.38 -10.81
N ARG A 71 4.52 1.14 -10.58
CA ARG A 71 3.83 1.21 -9.29
C ARG A 71 2.37 0.79 -9.42
N PRO A 72 1.83 -0.03 -8.51
CA PRO A 72 0.42 -0.36 -8.53
C PRO A 72 -0.44 0.87 -8.20
N MET A 73 -1.39 1.15 -9.08
CA MET A 73 -2.44 2.15 -8.89
C MET A 73 -3.75 1.41 -8.60
N ILE A 74 -4.42 1.85 -7.53
CA ILE A 74 -5.63 1.25 -7.00
C ILE A 74 -6.80 2.15 -7.36
N MET A 75 -7.77 1.58 -8.08
CA MET A 75 -9.07 2.20 -8.32
C MET A 75 -10.14 1.39 -7.57
N PRO A 76 -10.79 1.97 -6.54
CA PRO A 76 -11.87 1.28 -5.84
C PRO A 76 -13.09 1.17 -6.77
N LEU A 77 -13.76 0.01 -6.74
CA LEU A 77 -15.00 -0.21 -7.50
C LEU A 77 -16.22 -0.17 -6.58
N GLN A 78 -16.23 -1.01 -5.55
CA GLN A 78 -17.37 -1.17 -4.66
C GLN A 78 -16.95 -1.69 -3.27
N GLN A 79 -17.69 -1.29 -2.24
CA GLN A 79 -17.51 -1.82 -0.90
C GLN A 79 -18.14 -3.21 -0.80
N ILE A 80 -17.41 -4.15 -0.19
CA ILE A 80 -17.91 -5.50 0.12
C ILE A 80 -18.77 -5.38 1.37
N ARG A 81 -20.09 -5.51 1.21
CA ARG A 81 -21.05 -5.59 2.31
C ARG A 81 -21.30 -7.06 2.66
N ASP A 82 -21.40 -7.35 3.96
CA ASP A 82 -21.97 -8.63 4.39
C ASP A 82 -23.46 -8.63 4.03
N ALA A 83 -23.93 -9.76 3.47
CA ALA A 83 -25.34 -9.99 3.17
C ALA A 83 -26.14 -10.23 4.46
#